data_AF-X1JGN7-F1
#
_entry.id   AF-X1JGN7-F1
#
_cell.length_a   1.000
_cell.length_b   1.000
_cell.length_c   1.000
_cell.angle_alpha   90.00
_cell.angle_beta   90.00
_cell.angle_gamma   90.00
#
_symmetry.space_group_name_H-M   'P 1'
#
loop_
_entity.id
_entity.type
_entity.pdbx_description
1 polymer ?
#
loop_
_entity_poly.entity_id
_entity_poly.type
_entity_poly.pdbx_seq_one_letter_code
_entity_poly.pdbx_strand_id
1 'polypeptide(L)'
;IRTYKIILVGISFSTSQLFDTYDLVQKLKNLFPEKCLIVAGGSHPTGDRYGTLKMGFDIVIVGEGEETIVALMQKIANNENYSMVKGIAYINDVNEYKFTGKRDLINLDEYPPFPVKNTRFGAIEITRGCPYVCYFCQTPYILGTSPRHRSIESICKYVQVLATHYGDNTDIRFITPNAFSYGSKDGKNLDLKKLEDL
;
A
#
# COMPACT_ATOMS: atom_id res chain seq x y z
N ILE A 1 -29.68 -12.26 8.46
CA ILE A 1 -28.20 -12.40 8.58
C ILE A 1 -27.67 -12.60 7.17
N ARG A 2 -26.71 -11.78 6.71
CA ARG A 2 -26.08 -12.00 5.40
C ARG A 2 -25.00 -13.08 5.54
N THR A 3 -25.10 -14.13 4.74
CA THR A 3 -24.12 -15.22 4.67
C THR A 3 -23.17 -14.97 3.51
N TYR A 4 -21.87 -14.90 3.78
CA TYR A 4 -20.84 -14.72 2.76
C TYR A 4 -20.11 -16.05 2.54
N LYS A 5 -19.88 -16.40 1.27
CA LYS A 5 -19.15 -17.63 0.89
C LYS A 5 -17.65 -17.50 1.18
N ILE A 6 -17.10 -16.31 0.98
CA ILE A 6 -15.69 -15.98 1.20
C ILE A 6 -15.64 -14.70 2.02
N ILE A 7 -14.86 -14.71 3.09
CA ILE A 7 -14.53 -13.50 3.87
C ILE A 7 -13.03 -13.25 3.69
N LEU A 8 -12.69 -12.03 3.28
CA LEU A 8 -11.30 -11.59 3.19
C LEU A 8 -11.06 -10.50 4.24
N VAL A 9 -10.00 -10.65 5.02
CA VAL A 9 -9.57 -9.67 6.02
C VAL A 9 -8.23 -9.10 5.57
N GLY A 10 -8.24 -7.84 5.12
CA GLY A 10 -7.04 -7.11 4.75
C GLY A 10 -6.46 -6.34 5.94
N ILE A 11 -5.19 -6.56 6.27
CA ILE A 11 -4.48 -5.85 7.34
C ILE A 11 -3.24 -5.19 6.75
N SER A 12 -3.19 -3.86 6.81
CA SER A 12 -1.99 -3.08 6.46
C SER A 12 -1.29 -2.62 7.72
N PHE A 13 0.01 -2.92 7.87
CA PHE A 13 0.75 -2.56 9.08
C PHE A 13 2.23 -2.29 8.85
N SER A 14 2.82 -1.58 9.81
CA SER A 14 4.25 -1.28 9.91
C SER A 14 4.90 -2.04 11.08
N THR A 15 6.22 -2.06 11.16
CA THR A 15 6.96 -2.88 12.15
C THR A 15 6.61 -2.51 13.59
N SER A 16 6.26 -1.25 13.88
CA SER A 16 5.84 -0.82 15.21
C SER A 16 4.53 -1.48 15.67
N GLN A 17 3.72 -2.00 14.75
CA GLN A 17 2.43 -2.63 15.01
C GLN A 17 2.51 -4.16 14.99
N LEU A 18 3.72 -4.73 14.91
CA LEU A 18 3.95 -6.16 14.67
C LEU A 18 3.27 -7.04 15.73
N PHE A 19 3.50 -6.75 17.02
CA PHE A 19 2.98 -7.58 18.12
C PHE A 19 1.46 -7.51 18.24
N ASP A 20 0.88 -6.31 18.16
CA ASP A 20 -0.58 -6.13 18.17
C ASP A 20 -1.24 -6.84 16.98
N THR A 21 -0.60 -6.78 15.81
CA THR A 21 -1.08 -7.46 14.60
C THR A 21 -0.98 -8.97 14.74
N TYR A 22 0.10 -9.49 15.34
CA TYR A 22 0.24 -10.91 15.62
C TYR A 22 -0.91 -11.42 16.49
N ASP A 23 -1.18 -10.74 17.60
CA ASP A 23 -2.26 -11.11 18.53
C ASP A 23 -3.63 -11.08 17.85
N LEU A 24 -3.87 -10.07 17.00
CA LEU A 24 -5.09 -9.98 16.20
C LEU A 24 -5.24 -11.16 15.25
N VAL A 25 -4.17 -11.54 14.54
CA VAL A 25 -4.18 -12.66 13.60
C VAL A 25 -4.46 -13.98 14.32
N GLN A 26 -3.83 -14.23 15.47
CA GLN A 26 -4.12 -15.45 16.25
C GLN A 26 -5.58 -15.51 16.68
N LYS A 27 -6.15 -14.39 17.14
CA LYS A 27 -7.58 -14.31 17.50
C LYS A 27 -8.49 -14.59 16.29
N LEU A 28 -8.19 -14.01 15.13
CA LEU A 28 -8.97 -14.22 13.91
C LEU A 28 -8.95 -15.68 13.47
N LYS A 29 -7.79 -16.34 13.49
CA LYS A 29 -7.66 -17.76 13.12
C LYS A 29 -8.41 -18.67 14.09
N ASN A 30 -8.38 -18.37 15.39
CA ASN A 30 -9.09 -19.16 16.39
C ASN A 30 -10.62 -19.02 16.26
N LEU A 31 -11.11 -17.82 15.94
CA LEU A 31 -12.55 -17.57 15.80
C LEU A 31 -13.12 -18.03 14.46
N PHE A 32 -12.32 -18.00 13.39
CA PHE A 32 -12.78 -18.25 12.01
C PHE A 32 -11.82 -19.14 11.19
N PRO A 33 -11.49 -20.36 11.64
CA PRO A 33 -10.42 -21.18 11.06
C PRO A 33 -10.60 -21.54 9.58
N GLU A 34 -11.84 -21.75 9.12
CA GLU A 34 -12.14 -22.21 7.75
C GLU A 34 -12.79 -21.15 6.85
N LYS A 35 -13.01 -19.93 7.35
CA LYS A 35 -13.90 -18.96 6.70
C LYS A 35 -13.23 -17.66 6.26
N CYS A 36 -12.02 -17.38 6.75
CA CYS A 36 -11.36 -16.10 6.56
C CYS A 36 -10.01 -16.26 5.87
N LEU A 37 -9.87 -15.64 4.70
CA LEU A 37 -8.58 -15.42 4.06
C LEU A 37 -7.98 -14.11 4.62
N ILE A 38 -6.84 -14.21 5.29
CA ILE A 38 -6.18 -13.07 5.95
C ILE A 38 -5.02 -12.60 5.06
N VAL A 39 -5.14 -11.38 4.53
CA VAL A 39 -4.19 -10.78 3.60
C VAL A 39 -3.45 -9.64 4.29
N ALA A 40 -2.12 -9.68 4.26
CA ALA A 40 -1.26 -8.63 4.78
C ALA A 40 -0.79 -7.68 3.69
N GLY A 41 -0.55 -6.41 4.05
CA GLY A 41 0.12 -5.43 3.23
C GLY A 41 0.82 -4.37 4.07
N GLY A 42 1.49 -3.41 3.43
CA GLY A 42 2.22 -2.35 4.10
C GLY A 42 3.73 -2.59 4.20
N SER A 43 4.41 -1.72 4.94
CA SER A 43 5.88 -1.68 4.96
C SER A 43 6.49 -2.91 5.61
N HIS A 44 5.92 -3.40 6.72
CA HIS A 44 6.46 -4.59 7.39
C HIS A 44 6.27 -5.85 6.54
N PRO A 45 5.05 -6.19 6.06
CA PRO A 45 4.88 -7.37 5.20
C PRO A 45 5.69 -7.34 3.92
N THR A 46 5.90 -6.15 3.34
CA THR A 46 6.76 -6.00 2.16
C THR A 46 8.23 -6.34 2.47
N GLY A 47 8.70 -5.95 3.67
CA GLY A 47 10.08 -6.14 4.14
C GLY A 47 10.37 -7.56 4.64
N ASP A 48 9.46 -8.14 5.43
CA ASP A 48 9.56 -9.50 5.96
C ASP A 48 8.34 -10.34 5.57
N ARG A 49 8.32 -10.77 4.31
CA ARG A 49 7.21 -11.54 3.72
C ARG A 49 7.06 -12.90 4.38
N TYR A 50 8.18 -13.61 4.56
CA TYR A 50 8.17 -14.97 5.09
C TYR A 50 7.81 -14.97 6.58
N GLY A 51 8.38 -14.07 7.38
CA GLY A 51 7.99 -13.90 8.77
C GLY A 51 6.52 -13.53 8.91
N THR A 52 6.02 -12.62 8.07
CA THR A 52 4.58 -12.28 8.05
C THR A 52 3.70 -13.49 7.74
N LEU A 53 4.05 -14.32 6.75
CA LEU A 53 3.29 -15.55 6.47
C LEU A 53 3.34 -16.52 7.67
N LYS A 54 4.49 -16.64 8.34
CA LYS A 54 4.65 -17.45 9.56
C LYS A 54 3.83 -16.95 10.74
N MET A 55 3.47 -15.67 10.79
CA MET A 55 2.52 -15.14 11.78
C MET A 55 1.10 -15.70 11.60
N GLY A 56 0.79 -16.30 10.44
CA GLY A 56 -0.50 -16.90 10.16
C GLY A 56 -1.33 -16.20 9.09
N PHE A 57 -0.76 -15.20 8.40
CA PHE A 57 -1.35 -14.65 7.19
C PHE A 57 -1.30 -15.65 6.03
N ASP A 58 -2.31 -15.64 5.17
CA ASP A 58 -2.40 -16.53 4.02
C ASP A 58 -1.67 -15.96 2.79
N ILE A 59 -1.76 -14.64 2.61
CA ILE A 59 -1.16 -13.92 1.49
C ILE A 59 -0.57 -12.60 1.97
N VAL A 60 0.61 -12.26 1.45
CA VAL A 60 1.24 -10.95 1.61
C VAL A 60 1.24 -10.23 0.27
N ILE A 61 0.68 -9.02 0.22
CA ILE A 61 0.84 -8.09 -0.88
C ILE A 61 2.14 -7.30 -0.68
N VAL A 62 2.98 -7.28 -1.71
CA VAL A 62 4.35 -6.78 -1.67
C VAL A 62 4.47 -5.52 -2.52
N GLY A 63 4.86 -4.40 -1.90
CA GLY A 63 5.03 -3.13 -2.59
C GLY A 63 3.71 -2.36 -2.72
N GLU A 64 3.48 -1.77 -3.89
CA GLU A 64 2.25 -1.03 -4.19
C GLU A 64 1.07 -2.01 -4.35
N GLY A 65 0.01 -1.78 -3.58
CA GLY A 65 -1.09 -2.73 -3.42
C GLY A 65 -2.27 -2.49 -4.34
N GLU A 66 -2.35 -1.31 -4.96
CA GLU A 66 -3.52 -0.78 -5.66
C GLU A 66 -4.00 -1.73 -6.77
N GLU A 67 -3.10 -2.18 -7.65
CA GLU A 67 -3.46 -3.13 -8.71
C GLU A 67 -3.45 -4.58 -8.25
N THR A 68 -2.56 -4.93 -7.32
CA THR A 68 -2.39 -6.32 -6.87
C THR A 68 -3.60 -6.79 -6.07
N ILE A 69 -4.15 -5.96 -5.17
CA ILE A 69 -5.36 -6.32 -4.43
C ILE A 69 -6.54 -6.53 -5.38
N VAL A 70 -6.69 -5.69 -6.41
CA VAL A 70 -7.79 -5.81 -7.38
C VAL A 70 -7.65 -7.11 -8.17
N ALA A 71 -6.46 -7.39 -8.71
CA ALA A 71 -6.20 -8.62 -9.46
C ALA A 71 -6.42 -9.88 -8.60
N LEU A 72 -5.96 -9.85 -7.34
CA LEU A 72 -6.17 -10.93 -6.39
C LEU A 72 -7.66 -11.14 -6.10
N MET A 73 -8.39 -10.07 -5.80
CA MET A 73 -9.82 -10.12 -5.50
C MET A 73 -10.65 -10.63 -6.68
N GLN A 74 -10.31 -10.22 -7.91
CA GLN A 74 -10.98 -10.71 -9.12
C GLN A 74 -10.79 -12.22 -9.28
N LYS A 75 -9.56 -12.73 -9.11
CA LYS A 75 -9.29 -14.18 -9.20
C LYS A 75 -10.06 -14.95 -8.12
N ILE A 76 -10.05 -14.47 -6.88
CA ILE A 76 -10.79 -15.09 -5.77
C ILE A 76 -12.30 -15.09 -6.04
N ALA A 77 -12.87 -13.96 -6.49
CA ALA A 77 -14.30 -13.84 -6.76
C ALA A 77 -14.77 -14.80 -7.86
N ASN A 78 -13.92 -15.03 -8.86
CA ASN A 78 -14.21 -15.95 -9.97
C ASN A 78 -13.82 -17.41 -9.68
N ASN A 79 -13.33 -17.72 -8.48
CA ASN A 79 -12.80 -19.04 -8.13
C ASN A 79 -11.68 -19.51 -9.09
N GLU A 80 -10.85 -18.57 -9.52
CA GLU A 80 -9.72 -18.78 -10.40
C GLU A 80 -8.40 -18.85 -9.60
N ASN A 81 -7.41 -19.49 -10.19
CA ASN A 81 -6.09 -19.59 -9.59
C ASN A 81 -5.38 -18.21 -9.54
N TYR A 82 -4.98 -17.77 -8.35
CA TYR A 82 -4.26 -16.51 -8.12
C TYR A 82 -2.73 -16.67 -7.94
N SER A 83 -2.19 -17.88 -8.03
CA SER A 83 -0.77 -18.20 -7.79
C SER A 83 0.23 -17.40 -8.64
N MET A 84 -0.23 -16.84 -9.75
CA MET A 84 0.55 -16.06 -10.71
C MET A 84 0.27 -14.55 -10.66
N VAL A 85 -0.61 -14.08 -9.77
CA VAL A 85 -0.86 -12.64 -9.59
C VAL A 85 0.44 -11.98 -9.13
N LYS A 86 0.92 -10.98 -9.86
CA LYS A 86 2.18 -10.28 -9.53
C LYS A 86 2.06 -9.48 -8.23
N GLY A 87 3.14 -9.42 -7.47
CA GLY A 87 3.23 -8.68 -6.22
C GLY A 87 2.65 -9.41 -5.00
N ILE A 88 2.53 -10.74 -5.02
CA ILE A 88 2.09 -11.52 -3.86
C ILE A 88 3.17 -12.49 -3.39
N ALA A 89 3.18 -12.76 -2.09
CA ALA A 89 3.88 -13.88 -1.48
C ALA A 89 2.90 -14.74 -0.67
N TYR A 90 3.10 -16.05 -0.69
CA TYR A 90 2.27 -17.03 0.02
C TYR A 90 3.06 -18.32 0.26
N ILE A 91 2.51 -19.20 1.10
CA ILE A 91 2.97 -20.59 1.25
C ILE A 91 1.97 -21.48 0.50
N ASN A 92 2.46 -22.32 -0.40
CA ASN A 92 1.59 -23.23 -1.17
C ASN A 92 1.22 -24.49 -0.37
N ASP A 93 0.38 -25.35 -0.95
CA ASP A 93 -0.12 -26.58 -0.31
C ASP A 93 0.98 -27.61 0.04
N VAL A 94 2.15 -27.52 -0.61
CA VAL A 94 3.34 -28.34 -0.31
C VAL A 94 4.33 -27.63 0.63
N ASN A 95 3.87 -26.60 1.33
CA ASN A 95 4.61 -25.83 2.35
C ASN A 95 5.86 -25.10 1.81
N GLU A 96 5.85 -24.73 0.54
CA GLU A 96 6.91 -23.93 -0.09
C GLU A 96 6.54 -22.44 -0.13
N TYR A 97 7.52 -21.60 0.20
CA TYR A 97 7.40 -20.16 0.01
C TYR A 97 7.42 -19.80 -1.47
N LYS A 98 6.44 -19.02 -1.91
CA LYS A 98 6.35 -18.47 -3.26
C LYS A 98 6.28 -16.95 -3.19
N PHE A 99 7.01 -16.29 -4.08
CA PHE A 99 6.90 -14.86 -4.36
C PHE A 99 6.81 -14.66 -5.86
N THR A 100 5.74 -14.03 -6.34
CA THR A 100 5.44 -13.94 -7.77
C THR A 100 6.23 -12.85 -8.51
N GLY A 101 7.14 -12.18 -7.80
CA GLY A 101 7.91 -11.05 -8.29
C GLY A 101 7.20 -9.72 -8.03
N LYS A 102 7.95 -8.62 -8.15
CA LYS A 102 7.39 -7.27 -8.03
C LYS A 102 6.48 -6.99 -9.22
N ARG A 103 5.49 -6.13 -9.00
CA ARG A 103 4.67 -5.52 -10.06
C ARG A 103 5.33 -4.22 -10.51
N ASP A 104 4.94 -3.75 -11.69
CA ASP A 104 5.30 -2.42 -12.15
C ASP A 104 4.72 -1.36 -11.22
N LEU A 105 5.44 -0.25 -11.11
CA LEU A 105 5.04 0.87 -10.27
C LEU A 105 3.89 1.63 -10.93
N ILE A 106 2.89 2.01 -10.15
CA ILE A 106 1.69 2.69 -10.65
C ILE A 106 1.94 4.17 -11.00
N ASN A 107 1.05 4.74 -11.79
CA ASN A 107 0.92 6.19 -11.88
C ASN A 107 0.08 6.68 -10.68
N LEU A 108 0.63 7.61 -9.88
CA LEU A 108 -0.07 8.11 -8.69
C LEU A 108 -1.39 8.79 -9.03
N ASP A 109 -1.48 9.46 -10.19
CA ASP A 109 -2.67 10.22 -10.59
C ASP A 109 -3.90 9.35 -10.90
N GLU A 110 -3.69 8.06 -11.17
CA GLU A 110 -4.76 7.10 -11.44
C GLU A 110 -5.48 6.65 -10.16
N TYR A 111 -4.88 6.87 -8.99
CA TYR A 111 -5.39 6.38 -7.70
C TYR A 111 -5.55 7.51 -6.69
N PRO A 112 -6.61 7.49 -5.85
CA PRO A 112 -6.76 8.48 -4.80
C PRO A 112 -5.68 8.30 -3.71
N PRO A 113 -5.13 9.39 -3.14
CA PRO A 113 -4.11 9.33 -2.09
C PRO A 113 -4.68 8.89 -0.74
N PHE A 114 -6.01 8.93 -0.57
CA PHE A 114 -6.71 8.52 0.65
C PHE A 114 -8.11 7.97 0.32
N PRO A 115 -8.78 7.27 1.25
CA PRO A 115 -10.13 6.74 1.05
C PRO A 115 -11.19 7.85 0.97
N VAL A 116 -11.40 8.41 -0.22
CA VAL A 116 -12.32 9.54 -0.47
C VAL A 116 -13.74 9.31 0.11
N LYS A 117 -14.23 8.06 0.08
CA LYS A 117 -15.58 7.71 0.53
C LYS A 117 -15.72 7.59 2.05
N ASN A 118 -14.64 7.37 2.80
CA ASN A 118 -14.72 6.99 4.20
C ASN A 118 -14.58 8.18 5.15
N THR A 119 -14.52 9.40 4.60
CA THR A 119 -14.43 10.67 5.35
C THR A 119 -13.41 10.60 6.50
N ARG A 120 -12.23 10.03 6.25
CA ARG A 120 -11.12 10.00 7.20
C ARG A 120 -10.00 10.90 6.73
N PHE A 121 -9.54 11.77 7.64
CA PHE A 121 -8.41 12.68 7.44
C PHE A 121 -7.18 11.89 6.96
N GLY A 122 -6.60 12.33 5.85
CA GLY A 122 -5.40 11.75 5.28
C GLY A 122 -4.56 12.85 4.66
N ALA A 123 -3.25 12.80 4.89
CA ALA A 123 -2.32 13.62 4.14
C ALA A 123 -2.30 13.16 2.67
N ILE A 124 -2.06 14.10 1.76
CA ILE A 124 -1.96 13.83 0.34
C ILE A 124 -0.53 13.35 0.06
N GLU A 125 -0.37 12.07 -0.28
CA GLU A 125 0.90 11.55 -0.77
C GLU A 125 1.18 12.09 -2.17
N ILE A 126 2.13 13.01 -2.30
CA ILE A 126 2.44 13.70 -3.56
C ILE A 126 3.61 13.06 -4.33
N THR A 127 4.41 12.22 -3.68
CA THR A 127 5.60 11.61 -4.28
C THR A 127 5.81 10.21 -3.74
N ARG A 128 6.18 9.26 -4.62
CA ARG A 128 6.72 7.94 -4.26
C ARG A 128 8.07 7.71 -4.90
N GLY A 129 8.95 7.01 -4.19
CA GLY A 129 10.30 6.71 -4.63
C GLY A 129 11.33 7.76 -4.19
N CYS A 130 12.58 7.32 -3.98
CA CYS A 130 13.64 8.17 -3.43
C CYS A 130 15.02 7.71 -3.92
N PRO A 131 15.88 8.59 -4.45
CA PRO A 131 17.11 8.17 -5.13
C PRO A 131 18.32 7.96 -4.20
N TYR A 132 18.17 8.24 -2.90
CA TYR A 132 19.30 8.28 -1.97
C TYR A 132 19.71 6.91 -1.43
N VAL A 133 18.82 5.91 -1.43
CA VAL A 133 19.12 4.53 -0.99
C VAL A 133 19.84 4.48 0.37
N CYS A 134 19.38 5.30 1.32
CA CYS A 134 19.98 5.36 2.65
C CYS A 134 19.90 3.98 3.32
N TYR A 135 20.99 3.55 3.96
CA TYR A 135 21.11 2.22 4.57
C TYR A 135 19.99 1.86 5.54
N PHE A 136 19.48 2.86 6.27
CA PHE A 136 18.41 2.70 7.26
C PHE A 136 16.99 2.76 6.67
N CYS A 137 16.82 3.10 5.39
CA CYS A 137 15.54 3.50 4.82
C CYS A 137 14.95 2.42 3.90
N GLN A 138 13.72 2.01 4.18
CA GLN A 138 13.01 1.00 3.39
C GLN A 138 12.34 1.57 2.13
N THR A 139 12.04 2.88 2.11
CA THR A 139 11.32 3.58 1.03
C THR A 139 11.81 3.22 -0.38
N PRO A 140 13.12 3.37 -0.73
CA PRO A 140 13.60 3.07 -2.07
C PRO A 140 13.46 1.59 -2.47
N TYR A 141 13.51 0.68 -1.49
CA TYR A 141 13.36 -0.76 -1.74
C TYR A 141 11.91 -1.16 -2.01
N ILE A 142 10.95 -0.46 -1.41
CA ILE A 142 9.51 -0.66 -1.62
C ILE A 142 9.05 0.09 -2.88
N LEU A 143 9.31 1.39 -2.96
CA LEU A 143 8.65 2.32 -3.89
C LEU A 143 9.52 2.71 -5.11
N GLY A 144 10.73 2.18 -5.20
CA GLY A 144 11.69 2.46 -6.26
C GLY A 144 12.62 3.64 -5.94
N THR A 145 13.68 3.76 -6.75
CA THR A 145 14.69 4.81 -6.60
C THR A 145 14.41 6.05 -7.44
N SER A 146 13.53 5.95 -8.45
CA SER A 146 13.10 7.08 -9.26
C SER A 146 11.86 7.72 -8.61
N PRO A 147 11.89 9.03 -8.31
CA PRO A 147 10.73 9.71 -7.78
C PRO A 147 9.63 9.79 -8.84
N ARG A 148 8.41 9.52 -8.42
CA ARG A 148 7.18 9.67 -9.20
C ARG A 148 6.29 10.64 -8.45
N HIS A 149 5.88 11.71 -9.12
CA HIS A 149 5.10 12.79 -8.53
C HIS A 149 3.66 12.75 -9.02
N ARG A 150 2.72 13.10 -8.14
CA ARG A 150 1.39 13.53 -8.58
C ARG A 150 1.48 14.84 -9.33
N SER A 151 0.67 15.00 -10.35
CA SER A 151 0.50 16.30 -11.02
C SER A 151 -0.12 17.34 -10.08
N ILE A 152 0.13 18.62 -10.33
CA ILE A 152 -0.45 19.72 -9.54
C ILE A 152 -1.98 19.67 -9.66
N GLU A 153 -2.51 19.34 -10.84
CA GLU A 153 -3.93 19.18 -11.10
C GLU A 153 -4.55 18.09 -10.20
N SER A 154 -3.87 16.96 -10.08
CA SER A 154 -4.25 15.85 -9.18
C SER A 154 -4.19 16.28 -7.71
N ILE A 155 -3.15 17.01 -7.31
CA ILE A 155 -3.01 17.54 -5.95
C ILE A 155 -4.15 18.51 -5.63
N CYS A 156 -4.37 19.54 -6.45
CA CYS A 156 -5.45 20.52 -6.27
C CYS A 156 -6.82 19.86 -6.21
N LYS A 157 -7.08 18.84 -7.05
CA LYS A 157 -8.31 18.04 -6.99
C LYS A 157 -8.53 17.45 -5.60
N TYR A 158 -7.52 16.81 -5.02
CA TYR A 158 -7.67 16.19 -3.69
C TYR A 158 -7.64 17.20 -2.54
N VAL A 159 -6.97 18.34 -2.70
CA VAL A 159 -7.10 19.49 -1.77
C VAL A 159 -8.55 19.99 -1.75
N GLN A 160 -9.17 20.18 -2.92
CA GLN A 160 -10.57 20.60 -3.01
C GLN A 160 -11.51 19.57 -2.36
N VAL A 161 -11.26 18.26 -2.56
CA VAL A 161 -12.00 17.19 -1.91
C VAL A 161 -11.86 17.28 -0.38
N LEU A 162 -10.65 17.52 0.14
CA LEU A 162 -10.43 17.69 1.58
C LEU A 162 -11.09 18.98 2.13
N ALA A 163 -11.02 20.09 1.41
CA ALA A 163 -11.61 21.35 1.85
C ALA A 163 -13.15 21.28 1.92
N THR A 164 -13.78 20.67 0.90
CA THR A 164 -15.24 20.65 0.75
C THR A 164 -15.93 19.59 1.58
N HIS A 165 -15.38 18.36 1.64
CA HIS A 165 -16.04 17.26 2.33
C HIS A 165 -15.84 17.26 3.85
N TYR A 166 -14.94 18.11 4.37
CA TYR A 166 -14.49 18.05 5.76
C TYR A 166 -14.63 19.38 6.53
N GLY A 167 -15.58 20.24 6.11
CA GLY A 167 -16.01 21.40 6.89
C GLY A 167 -14.97 22.51 6.99
N ASP A 168 -14.52 23.02 5.84
CA ASP A 168 -13.55 24.11 5.75
C ASP A 168 -12.20 23.77 6.41
N ASN A 169 -11.74 22.53 6.26
CA ASN A 169 -10.45 22.13 6.78
C ASN A 169 -9.32 22.93 6.12
N THR A 170 -8.64 23.76 6.91
CA THR A 170 -7.49 24.57 6.49
C THR A 170 -6.14 23.89 6.73
N ASP A 171 -6.10 22.77 7.45
CA ASP A 171 -4.88 21.98 7.67
C ASP A 171 -4.76 20.90 6.60
N ILE A 172 -4.01 21.22 5.55
CA ILE A 172 -3.67 20.33 4.45
C ILE A 172 -2.22 19.88 4.61
N ARG A 173 -2.02 18.56 4.66
CA ARG A 173 -0.70 17.95 4.84
C ARG A 173 -0.32 17.17 3.60
N PHE A 174 0.95 17.28 3.21
CA PHE A 174 1.53 16.52 2.11
C PHE A 174 2.52 15.48 2.64
N ILE A 175 2.53 14.31 2.03
CA ILE A 175 3.52 13.26 2.27
C ILE A 175 4.42 13.14 1.05
N THR A 176 5.73 13.23 1.29
CA THR A 176 6.77 13.01 0.29
C THR A 176 8.01 12.42 0.97
N PRO A 177 8.74 11.50 0.35
CA PRO A 177 9.96 10.92 0.93
C PRO A 177 11.12 11.91 0.99
N ASN A 178 11.07 12.99 0.19
CA ASN A 178 11.98 14.12 0.26
C ASN A 178 11.17 15.40 -0.04
N ALA A 179 11.18 16.35 0.90
CA ALA A 179 10.42 17.60 0.79
C ALA A 179 10.82 18.43 -0.43
N PHE A 180 12.10 18.42 -0.80
CA PHE A 180 12.64 19.27 -1.85
C PHE A 180 12.73 18.57 -3.21
N SER A 181 12.28 17.32 -3.33
CA SER A 181 12.37 16.58 -4.58
C SER A 181 11.14 16.71 -5.46
N TYR A 182 10.09 17.44 -5.07
CA TYR A 182 8.90 17.56 -5.91
C TYR A 182 9.26 18.24 -7.24
N GLY A 183 8.78 17.65 -8.35
CA GLY A 183 9.12 18.10 -9.70
C GLY A 183 10.51 17.68 -10.20
N SER A 184 11.38 17.20 -9.32
CA SER A 184 12.72 16.74 -9.69
C SER A 184 12.68 15.42 -10.48
N LYS A 185 13.28 15.41 -11.67
CA LYS A 185 13.36 14.19 -12.50
C LYS A 185 14.25 13.10 -11.90
N ASP A 186 15.29 13.47 -11.17
CA ASP A 186 16.24 12.54 -10.56
C ASP A 186 16.09 12.41 -9.03
N GLY A 187 15.28 13.29 -8.42
CA GLY A 187 15.00 13.35 -6.99
C GLY A 187 16.13 13.93 -6.15
N LYS A 188 17.19 14.41 -6.79
CA LYS A 188 18.42 14.95 -6.16
C LYS A 188 18.61 16.42 -6.46
N ASN A 189 18.39 16.83 -7.70
CA ASN A 189 18.50 18.21 -8.15
C ASN A 189 17.15 18.91 -8.00
N LEU A 190 17.15 20.11 -7.43
CA LEU A 190 15.93 20.89 -7.22
C LEU A 190 15.33 21.37 -8.55
N ASP A 191 14.02 21.26 -8.68
CA ASP A 191 13.26 22.00 -9.68
C ASP A 191 12.53 23.14 -8.96
N LEU A 192 13.22 24.28 -8.81
CA LEU A 192 12.70 25.43 -8.07
C LEU A 192 11.39 25.94 -8.68
N LYS A 193 11.27 25.94 -10.01
CA LYS A 193 10.05 26.37 -10.68
C LYS A 193 8.87 25.49 -10.30
N LYS A 194 9.04 24.17 -10.32
CA LYS A 194 7.99 23.24 -9.91
C LYS A 194 7.65 23.30 -8.42
N LEU A 195 8.61 23.66 -7.57
CA LEU A 195 8.37 23.89 -6.15
C LEU A 195 7.63 25.20 -5.89
N GLU A 196 7.90 26.25 -6.68
CA GLU A 196 7.17 27.52 -6.63
C GLU A 196 5.74 27.40 -7.19
N ASP A 197 5.55 26.54 -8.19
CA ASP A 197 4.24 26.23 -8.77
C ASP A 197 3.35 25.39 -7.81
N LEU A 198 3.94 24.64 -6.86
CA LEU A 198 3.25 23.74 -5.91
C LEU A 198 2.60 24.50 -4.75
#